data_AF-K2BFY9-F1
#
_entry.id   AF-K2BFY9-F1
#
_cell.length_a   1.000
_cell.length_b   1.000
_cell.length_c   1.000
_cell.angle_alpha   90.00
_cell.angle_beta   90.00
_cell.angle_gamma   90.00
#
_symmetry.space_group_name_H-M   'P 1'
#
loop_
_entity.id
_entity.type
_entity.pdbx_description
1 polymer ?
#
loop_
_entity_poly.entity_id
_entity_poly.type
_entity_poly.pdbx_seq_one_letter_code
_entity_poly.pdbx_strand_id
1 'polypeptide(L)'
;QAGIYVGGGGDINADGYDDFIVGARLNDDASADAGAAYVIYGKADTYTATSLSTQQEFEGASAGELAGEGVDIAGDVNNDGYDDIIVGAAQNDSISMNSGIVYLGYLTVDQDGDGVLGSQGIINPGTDCNDADATVSAEQTYYYDNDGDGLGSTETGTICSSEPTAGYADNADDTDDTIANNGVEISDDEIDNDGDGEIDEENSVDENSEHPGLGDTDPSDSDAFTQYVTSVVGGTNGSIIVTYSDNSVYRYTVFSVTTDVLTLVADYNATGYLVVLHPTSKKLALVNVYNGTVFQRLRLTKQAMQRHSLRLFDLRTDDVTDVIIVSSRAKVARVMIVQVDQTSETLTLVDRLRLVGRKIVPQRTSVSAKKITLKRKNKVVYTLRVNKFYNLVQQ
;
A
#
# COMPACT_ATOMS: atom_id res chain seq x y z
N GLN A 1 -31.60 52.33 -8.34
CA GLN A 1 -33.03 52.42 -7.93
C GLN A 1 -33.64 51.04 -8.09
N ALA A 2 -34.48 50.57 -7.15
CA ALA A 2 -35.04 49.21 -7.15
C ALA A 2 -36.57 49.26 -6.97
N GLY A 3 -37.27 48.16 -7.30
CA GLY A 3 -38.71 48.00 -7.03
C GLY A 3 -39.65 48.41 -8.17
N ILE A 4 -39.10 48.67 -9.37
CA ILE A 4 -39.91 48.86 -10.59
C ILE A 4 -40.45 47.50 -11.10
N TYR A 5 -39.66 46.44 -10.91
CA TYR A 5 -39.99 45.07 -11.26
C TYR A 5 -39.89 44.22 -9.99
N VAL A 6 -40.93 43.45 -9.72
CA VAL A 6 -41.04 42.60 -8.53
C VAL A 6 -41.74 41.31 -8.94
N GLY A 7 -41.23 40.17 -8.45
CA GLY A 7 -41.84 38.85 -8.53
C GLY A 7 -41.95 38.23 -7.13
N GLY A 8 -42.72 37.16 -6.98
CA GLY A 8 -42.89 36.47 -5.71
C GLY A 8 -43.89 35.33 -5.77
N GLY A 9 -44.11 34.66 -4.63
CA GLY A 9 -45.07 33.55 -4.53
C GLY A 9 -44.46 32.16 -4.73
N GLY A 10 -43.16 32.02 -4.51
CA GLY A 10 -42.45 30.75 -4.41
C GLY A 10 -41.43 30.80 -3.27
N ASP A 11 -40.91 29.65 -2.88
CA ASP A 11 -40.07 29.41 -1.70
C ASP A 11 -38.69 28.88 -2.16
N ILE A 12 -37.76 29.80 -2.36
CA ILE A 12 -36.44 29.58 -2.95
C ILE A 12 -35.54 28.83 -1.97
N ASN A 13 -35.74 29.00 -0.65
CA ASN A 13 -34.92 28.35 0.38
C ASN A 13 -35.62 27.18 1.08
N ALA A 14 -36.81 26.79 0.62
CA ALA A 14 -37.66 25.72 1.14
C ALA A 14 -37.97 25.84 2.65
N ASP A 15 -38.06 27.06 3.18
CA ASP A 15 -38.31 27.29 4.61
C ASP A 15 -39.82 27.32 4.98
N GLY A 16 -40.68 27.17 3.98
CA GLY A 16 -42.14 27.16 4.07
C GLY A 16 -42.78 28.54 3.95
N TYR A 17 -42.04 29.59 3.60
CA TYR A 17 -42.54 30.95 3.42
C TYR A 17 -42.23 31.48 2.03
N ASP A 18 -43.24 32.01 1.33
CA ASP A 18 -43.02 32.66 0.03
C ASP A 18 -42.00 33.82 0.12
N ASP A 19 -41.06 33.79 -0.81
CA ASP A 19 -40.02 34.77 -1.07
C ASP A 19 -40.46 35.81 -2.12
N PHE A 20 -39.66 36.87 -2.24
CA PHE A 20 -39.85 37.91 -3.24
C PHE A 20 -38.53 38.26 -3.94
N ILE A 21 -38.60 38.51 -5.24
CA ILE A 21 -37.47 39.01 -6.03
C ILE A 21 -37.74 40.45 -6.49
N VAL A 22 -36.73 41.32 -6.38
CA VAL A 22 -36.82 42.74 -6.70
C VAL A 22 -35.73 43.12 -7.69
N GLY A 23 -36.15 43.64 -8.85
CA GLY A 23 -35.25 44.11 -9.89
C GLY A 23 -34.76 45.55 -9.67
N ALA A 24 -33.50 45.79 -10.02
CA ALA A 24 -32.84 47.10 -10.01
C ALA A 24 -32.02 47.32 -11.30
N ARG A 25 -32.72 47.46 -12.42
CA ARG A 25 -32.13 47.61 -13.77
C ARG A 25 -31.10 48.72 -13.98
N LEU A 26 -31.05 49.72 -13.10
CA LEU A 26 -30.07 50.83 -13.14
C LEU A 26 -29.11 50.74 -11.94
N ASN A 27 -28.81 49.52 -11.49
CA ASN A 27 -27.77 49.29 -10.49
C ASN A 27 -26.40 49.43 -11.18
N ASP A 28 -25.50 50.15 -10.50
CA ASP A 28 -24.16 50.51 -11.00
C ASP A 28 -23.02 49.82 -10.23
N ASP A 29 -23.34 48.87 -9.33
CA ASP A 29 -22.34 48.28 -8.41
C ASP A 29 -21.29 47.47 -9.19
N ALA A 30 -21.72 46.71 -10.19
CA ALA A 30 -20.83 45.97 -11.10
C ALA A 30 -20.33 46.83 -12.28
N SER A 31 -21.23 47.54 -12.97
CA SER A 31 -20.90 48.46 -14.08
C SER A 31 -22.05 49.43 -14.34
N ALA A 32 -21.80 50.50 -15.10
CA ALA A 32 -22.81 51.53 -15.40
C ALA A 32 -24.06 50.91 -16.05
N ASP A 33 -25.21 51.04 -15.40
CA ASP A 33 -26.50 50.46 -15.79
C ASP A 33 -26.42 48.94 -16.07
N ALA A 34 -25.54 48.21 -15.37
CA ALA A 34 -25.47 46.76 -15.49
C ALA A 34 -26.74 46.09 -14.96
N GLY A 35 -27.31 46.64 -13.89
CA GLY A 35 -28.51 46.12 -13.26
C GLY A 35 -28.22 45.00 -12.25
N ALA A 36 -29.21 44.71 -11.41
CA ALA A 36 -29.13 43.69 -10.36
C ALA A 36 -30.52 43.14 -10.03
N ALA A 37 -30.57 41.99 -9.37
CA ALA A 37 -31.76 41.47 -8.71
C ALA A 37 -31.45 41.07 -7.25
N TYR A 38 -32.45 41.29 -6.38
CA TYR A 38 -32.36 41.04 -4.95
C TYR A 38 -33.45 40.07 -4.55
N VAL A 39 -33.14 39.07 -3.72
CA VAL A 39 -34.14 38.17 -3.13
C VAL A 39 -34.35 38.55 -1.68
N ILE A 40 -35.60 38.60 -1.27
CA ILE A 40 -36.00 38.84 0.10
C ILE A 40 -36.65 37.56 0.57
N TYR A 41 -35.94 36.88 1.47
CA TYR A 41 -36.44 35.64 2.04
C TYR A 41 -37.65 35.88 2.94
N GLY A 42 -38.66 35.04 2.74
CA GLY A 42 -39.83 34.82 3.55
C GLY A 42 -39.46 34.55 5.01
N LYS A 43 -40.37 34.88 5.93
CA LYS A 43 -40.28 34.42 7.32
C LYS A 43 -41.60 34.56 8.05
N ALA A 44 -41.72 33.80 9.14
CA ALA A 44 -42.84 33.87 10.08
C ALA A 44 -43.01 35.25 10.76
N ASP A 45 -41.91 35.99 10.88
CA ASP A 45 -41.83 37.21 11.67
C ASP A 45 -42.32 38.46 10.93
N THR A 46 -42.55 39.54 11.68
CA THR A 46 -42.91 40.83 11.09
C THR A 46 -41.74 41.41 10.29
N TYR A 47 -42.00 41.80 9.04
CA TYR A 47 -41.04 42.54 8.22
C TYR A 47 -40.79 43.93 8.80
N THR A 48 -39.53 44.22 9.11
CA THR A 48 -39.03 45.57 9.28
C THR A 48 -38.41 46.05 7.97
N ALA A 49 -38.32 47.37 7.76
CA ALA A 49 -37.64 47.89 6.58
C ALA A 49 -36.16 47.46 6.60
N THR A 50 -35.79 46.57 5.68
CA THR A 50 -34.42 46.05 5.51
C THR A 50 -33.78 46.71 4.29
N SER A 51 -32.47 46.96 4.35
CA SER A 51 -31.72 47.44 3.19
C SER A 51 -31.57 46.32 2.17
N LEU A 52 -31.87 46.59 0.90
CA LEU A 52 -31.64 45.61 -0.19
C LEU A 52 -30.15 45.34 -0.43
N SER A 53 -29.25 46.20 0.05
CA SER A 53 -27.80 46.09 -0.20
C SER A 53 -27.13 44.82 0.36
N THR A 54 -27.80 44.07 1.24
CA THR A 54 -27.28 42.80 1.80
C THR A 54 -28.03 41.58 1.28
N GLN A 55 -28.88 41.75 0.28
CA GLN A 55 -29.85 40.76 -0.23
C GLN A 55 -29.68 40.56 -1.74
N GLN A 56 -28.50 40.88 -2.24
CA GLN A 56 -28.21 40.89 -3.68
C GLN A 56 -27.85 39.49 -4.12
N GLU A 57 -28.65 38.95 -5.02
CA GLU A 57 -28.48 37.57 -5.48
C GLU A 57 -27.99 37.48 -6.93
N PHE A 58 -28.17 38.54 -7.72
CA PHE A 58 -27.73 38.58 -9.11
C PHE A 58 -27.17 39.95 -9.50
N GLU A 59 -26.07 39.95 -10.25
CA GLU A 59 -25.47 41.14 -10.86
C GLU A 59 -25.40 40.99 -12.39
N GLY A 60 -25.77 42.05 -13.11
CA GLY A 60 -25.49 42.13 -14.55
C GLY A 60 -23.98 42.16 -14.80
N ALA A 61 -23.54 41.53 -15.89
CA ALA A 61 -22.12 41.36 -16.19
C ALA A 61 -21.53 42.52 -16.99
N SER A 62 -22.35 43.29 -17.72
CA SER A 62 -21.88 44.33 -18.65
C SER A 62 -22.62 45.67 -18.50
N ALA A 63 -21.95 46.77 -18.84
CA ALA A 63 -22.57 48.10 -18.82
C ALA A 63 -23.75 48.19 -19.80
N GLY A 64 -24.86 48.78 -19.35
CA GLY A 64 -26.07 48.97 -20.14
C GLY A 64 -26.90 47.72 -20.39
N GLU A 65 -26.60 46.61 -19.70
CA GLU A 65 -27.29 45.34 -19.85
C GLU A 65 -28.73 45.36 -19.30
N LEU A 66 -28.98 46.20 -18.29
CA LEU A 66 -30.26 46.36 -17.61
C LEU A 66 -30.80 45.07 -16.98
N ALA A 67 -29.94 44.28 -16.34
CA ALA A 67 -30.36 43.11 -15.59
C ALA A 67 -31.34 43.48 -14.45
N GLY A 68 -32.39 42.67 -14.28
CA GLY A 68 -33.50 43.00 -13.39
C GLY A 68 -34.58 43.88 -14.05
N GLU A 69 -34.51 44.08 -15.38
CA GLU A 69 -35.63 44.60 -16.19
C GLU A 69 -36.60 43.46 -16.53
N GLY A 70 -37.32 43.01 -15.50
CA GLY A 70 -38.13 41.80 -15.48
C GLY A 70 -37.51 40.77 -14.54
N VAL A 71 -38.27 40.36 -13.52
CA VAL A 71 -37.87 39.34 -12.55
C VAL A 71 -39.09 38.52 -12.18
N ASP A 72 -38.91 37.23 -11.91
CA ASP A 72 -39.94 36.38 -11.31
C ASP A 72 -39.33 35.18 -10.58
N ILE A 73 -40.13 34.54 -9.72
CA ILE A 73 -39.84 33.21 -9.20
C ILE A 73 -40.49 32.22 -10.16
N ALA A 74 -39.68 31.38 -10.80
CA ALA A 74 -40.09 30.46 -11.85
C ALA A 74 -40.73 29.16 -11.30
N GLY A 75 -40.68 28.97 -9.98
CA GLY A 75 -40.94 27.70 -9.32
C GLY A 75 -39.76 26.76 -9.49
N ASP A 76 -39.84 25.58 -8.88
CA ASP A 76 -38.86 24.51 -9.02
C ASP A 76 -38.84 23.94 -10.47
N VAL A 77 -37.92 24.42 -11.32
CA VAL A 77 -37.87 24.02 -12.74
C VAL A 77 -36.95 22.83 -12.99
N ASN A 78 -36.03 22.53 -12.06
CA ASN A 78 -35.13 21.38 -12.12
C ASN A 78 -35.60 20.19 -11.27
N ASN A 79 -36.68 20.35 -10.49
CA ASN A 79 -37.25 19.38 -9.56
C ASN A 79 -36.29 18.99 -8.43
N ASP A 80 -35.57 19.96 -7.87
CA ASP A 80 -34.66 19.78 -6.72
C ASP A 80 -35.29 20.13 -5.36
N GLY A 81 -36.56 20.56 -5.35
CA GLY A 81 -37.28 20.91 -4.14
C GLY A 81 -37.16 22.37 -3.72
N TYR A 82 -36.41 23.20 -4.45
CA TYR A 82 -36.23 24.63 -4.22
C TYR A 82 -36.79 25.42 -5.41
N ASP A 83 -37.49 26.53 -5.16
CA ASP A 83 -38.01 27.34 -6.26
C ASP A 83 -36.90 28.18 -6.93
N ASP A 84 -36.92 28.27 -8.26
CA ASP A 84 -35.90 28.95 -9.05
C ASP A 84 -36.25 30.41 -9.37
N ILE A 85 -35.26 31.20 -9.79
CA ILE A 85 -35.48 32.59 -10.23
C ILE A 85 -35.20 32.80 -11.71
N ILE A 86 -35.93 33.75 -12.30
CA ILE A 86 -35.66 34.26 -13.64
C ILE A 86 -35.40 35.76 -13.62
N VAL A 87 -34.37 36.20 -14.34
CA VAL A 87 -33.95 37.60 -14.42
C VAL A 87 -33.77 38.01 -15.88
N GLY A 88 -34.54 39.01 -16.31
CA GLY A 88 -34.43 39.61 -17.62
C GLY A 88 -33.35 40.70 -17.66
N ALA A 89 -32.56 40.69 -18.74
CA ALA A 89 -31.60 41.73 -19.09
C ALA A 89 -31.91 42.22 -20.51
N ALA A 90 -32.79 43.21 -20.60
CA ALA A 90 -33.45 43.60 -21.85
C ALA A 90 -32.50 44.20 -22.90
N GLN A 91 -31.32 44.67 -22.50
CA GLN A 91 -30.32 45.30 -23.38
C GLN A 91 -29.00 44.54 -23.41
N ASN A 92 -29.01 43.27 -23.05
CA ASN A 92 -27.83 42.43 -23.21
C ASN A 92 -27.41 42.30 -24.68
N ASP A 93 -26.11 42.55 -24.93
CA ASP A 93 -25.48 42.61 -26.25
C ASP A 93 -24.63 41.36 -26.58
N SER A 94 -24.64 40.32 -25.74
CA SER A 94 -23.75 39.16 -25.86
C SER A 94 -23.91 38.38 -27.18
N ILE A 95 -25.10 38.44 -27.79
CA ILE A 95 -25.40 37.79 -29.07
C ILE A 95 -25.52 38.84 -30.20
N SER A 96 -26.26 39.94 -29.98
CA SER A 96 -26.43 41.05 -30.92
C SER A 96 -26.83 42.32 -30.17
N MET A 97 -26.66 43.49 -30.80
CA MET A 97 -27.06 44.78 -30.21
C MET A 97 -28.53 44.77 -29.75
N ASN A 98 -28.72 45.04 -28.47
CA ASN A 98 -29.93 45.01 -27.66
C ASN A 98 -30.80 43.78 -27.90
N SER A 99 -30.21 42.60 -28.13
CA SER A 99 -30.99 41.37 -28.30
C SER A 99 -31.67 40.92 -27.03
N GLY A 100 -31.13 41.34 -25.87
CA GLY A 100 -31.59 40.92 -24.57
C GLY A 100 -31.26 39.46 -24.26
N ILE A 101 -31.36 39.10 -22.98
CA ILE A 101 -31.24 37.72 -22.50
C ILE A 101 -32.15 37.53 -21.29
N VAL A 102 -32.51 36.28 -21.01
CA VAL A 102 -33.13 35.86 -19.75
C VAL A 102 -32.18 34.90 -19.08
N TYR A 103 -31.81 35.20 -17.84
CA TYR A 103 -31.08 34.33 -16.96
C TYR A 103 -32.07 33.48 -16.17
N LEU A 104 -31.81 32.18 -16.09
CA LEU A 104 -32.43 31.26 -15.13
C LEU A 104 -31.36 30.96 -14.07
N GLY A 105 -31.68 31.20 -12.81
CA GLY A 105 -30.76 31.06 -11.70
C GLY A 105 -31.27 30.05 -10.67
N TYR A 106 -30.45 29.03 -10.45
CA TYR A 106 -30.56 28.11 -9.32
C TYR A 106 -29.82 28.75 -8.14
N LEU A 107 -30.57 29.27 -7.16
CA LEU A 107 -29.98 29.95 -6.01
C LEU A 107 -29.41 28.95 -5.01
N THR A 108 -30.10 27.84 -4.84
CA THR A 108 -29.69 26.66 -4.08
C THR A 108 -29.89 25.44 -4.96
N VAL A 109 -29.00 24.45 -4.88
CA VAL A 109 -29.14 23.19 -5.62
C VAL A 109 -28.92 22.05 -4.63
N ASP A 110 -29.92 21.20 -4.49
CA ASP A 110 -29.81 19.87 -3.87
C ASP A 110 -29.85 18.84 -5.01
N GLN A 111 -28.67 18.50 -5.52
CA GLN A 111 -28.57 17.78 -6.78
C GLN A 111 -28.99 16.31 -6.67
N ASP A 112 -28.86 15.72 -5.48
CA ASP A 112 -29.22 14.33 -5.22
C ASP A 112 -30.51 14.14 -4.38
N GLY A 113 -31.06 15.23 -3.85
CA GLY A 113 -32.37 15.28 -3.20
C GLY A 113 -32.35 14.85 -1.73
N ASP A 114 -31.22 15.00 -1.03
CA ASP A 114 -31.05 14.59 0.37
C ASP A 114 -31.42 15.66 1.41
N GLY A 115 -31.71 16.88 0.96
CA GLY A 115 -32.04 18.04 1.76
C GLY A 115 -30.84 18.85 2.26
N VAL A 116 -29.62 18.54 1.80
CA VAL A 116 -28.39 19.29 2.04
C VAL A 116 -27.99 19.99 0.75
N LEU A 117 -27.72 21.29 0.86
CA LEU A 117 -27.38 22.10 -0.29
C LEU A 117 -25.97 21.75 -0.80
N GLY A 118 -25.85 21.60 -2.10
CA GLY A 118 -24.60 21.33 -2.80
C GLY A 118 -23.74 22.56 -3.05
N SER A 119 -22.61 22.34 -3.72
CA SER A 119 -21.63 23.37 -4.07
C SER A 119 -22.02 24.20 -5.31
N GLN A 120 -23.02 23.74 -6.06
CA GLN A 120 -23.47 24.36 -7.31
C GLN A 120 -24.64 25.32 -7.04
N GLY A 121 -24.53 26.55 -7.53
CA GLY A 121 -25.52 27.62 -7.31
C GLY A 121 -24.90 29.00 -7.48
N ILE A 122 -25.70 30.04 -7.71
CA ILE A 122 -25.19 31.42 -7.89
C ILE A 122 -24.64 31.98 -6.55
N ILE A 123 -25.07 31.44 -5.40
CA ILE A 123 -24.60 31.84 -4.06
C ILE A 123 -24.86 30.76 -2.99
N ASN A 124 -23.84 30.59 -2.15
CA ASN A 124 -23.76 29.73 -0.96
C ASN A 124 -23.51 28.23 -1.26
N PRO A 125 -22.23 27.81 -1.40
CA PRO A 125 -21.90 26.39 -1.48
C PRO A 125 -22.27 25.76 -0.14
N GLY A 126 -23.28 24.89 -0.14
CA GLY A 126 -23.59 24.11 1.04
C GLY A 126 -22.50 23.06 1.30
N THR A 127 -22.64 22.39 2.44
CA THR A 127 -21.64 21.48 3.00
C THR A 127 -21.83 20.04 2.53
N ASP A 128 -22.64 19.81 1.51
CA ASP A 128 -22.81 18.48 0.96
C ASP A 128 -21.46 17.95 0.45
N CYS A 129 -21.10 16.78 0.96
CA CYS A 129 -19.85 16.15 0.63
C CYS A 129 -19.87 15.48 -0.73
N ASN A 130 -21.06 15.14 -1.24
CA ASN A 130 -21.20 14.49 -2.51
C ASN A 130 -22.56 14.79 -3.14
N ASP A 131 -22.63 15.90 -3.89
CA ASP A 131 -23.78 16.35 -4.73
C ASP A 131 -24.30 15.30 -5.77
N ALA A 132 -23.81 14.06 -5.75
CA ALA A 132 -24.25 12.95 -6.60
C ALA A 132 -24.71 11.72 -5.80
N ASP A 133 -24.67 11.72 -4.48
CA ASP A 133 -25.04 10.60 -3.61
C ASP A 133 -25.72 11.06 -2.31
N ALA A 134 -27.05 10.97 -2.32
CA ALA A 134 -27.95 11.39 -1.24
C ALA A 134 -27.74 10.67 0.12
N THR A 135 -26.78 9.76 0.20
CA THR A 135 -26.40 9.09 1.45
C THR A 135 -25.17 9.72 2.11
N VAL A 136 -24.47 10.64 1.44
CA VAL A 136 -23.17 11.18 1.87
C VAL A 136 -23.20 12.70 1.96
N SER A 137 -24.02 13.18 2.89
CA SER A 137 -24.25 14.60 3.14
C SER A 137 -23.24 15.25 4.12
N ALA A 138 -22.24 14.49 4.60
CA ALA A 138 -21.28 14.89 5.63
C ALA A 138 -19.97 14.11 5.54
N GLU A 139 -18.90 14.63 6.19
CA GLU A 139 -17.59 13.96 6.23
C GLU A 139 -17.71 12.54 6.82
N GLN A 140 -17.17 11.57 6.10
CA GLN A 140 -17.07 10.17 6.51
C GLN A 140 -15.74 9.92 7.22
N THR A 141 -15.72 8.95 8.13
CA THR A 141 -14.51 8.55 8.85
C THR A 141 -13.89 7.34 8.18
N TYR A 142 -12.62 7.44 7.81
CA TYR A 142 -11.80 6.35 7.28
C TYR A 142 -10.50 6.23 8.07
N TYR A 143 -9.80 5.13 7.88
CA TYR A 143 -8.54 4.80 8.52
C TYR A 143 -7.37 5.19 7.62
N TYR A 144 -6.26 5.71 8.16
CA TYR A 144 -5.09 6.05 7.34
C TYR A 144 -4.45 4.79 6.77
N ASP A 145 -4.09 4.86 5.49
CA ASP A 145 -3.39 3.83 4.70
C ASP A 145 -2.18 4.49 4.04
N ASN A 146 -1.04 4.48 4.73
CA ASN A 146 0.16 5.22 4.35
C ASN A 146 1.02 4.50 3.30
N ASP A 147 0.90 3.18 3.19
CA ASP A 147 1.66 2.38 2.22
C ASP A 147 0.86 1.96 0.97
N GLY A 148 -0.47 2.13 1.01
CA GLY A 148 -1.37 2.02 -0.13
C GLY A 148 -1.77 0.59 -0.48
N ASP A 149 -1.78 -0.31 0.49
CA ASP A 149 -2.16 -1.73 0.29
C ASP A 149 -3.67 -2.00 0.44
N GLY A 150 -4.43 -1.03 0.95
CA GLY A 150 -5.87 -1.12 1.17
C GLY A 150 -6.28 -1.58 2.58
N LEU A 151 -5.34 -1.75 3.50
CA LEU A 151 -5.58 -1.97 4.92
C LEU A 151 -5.33 -0.67 5.69
N GLY A 152 -6.22 -0.35 6.62
CA GLY A 152 -6.14 0.91 7.36
C GLY A 152 -5.59 0.74 8.77
N SER A 153 -4.78 1.67 9.23
CA SER A 153 -4.28 1.71 10.61
C SER A 153 -5.39 2.05 11.62
N THR A 154 -5.10 1.97 12.92
CA THR A 154 -6.05 2.43 13.95
C THR A 154 -6.26 3.96 13.99
N GLU A 155 -5.46 4.75 13.26
CA GLU A 155 -5.61 6.20 13.19
C GLU A 155 -6.66 6.57 12.13
N THR A 156 -7.56 7.48 12.47
CA THR A 156 -8.67 7.88 11.59
C THR A 156 -8.52 9.30 11.07
N GLY A 157 -8.94 9.54 9.82
CA GLY A 157 -9.19 10.86 9.26
C GLY A 157 -10.64 11.01 8.78
N THR A 158 -11.08 12.25 8.61
CA THR A 158 -12.39 12.54 8.01
C THR A 158 -12.19 13.05 6.58
N ILE A 159 -12.93 12.46 5.64
CA ILE A 159 -12.94 12.89 4.23
C ILE A 159 -14.38 12.97 3.71
N CYS A 160 -14.56 13.87 2.76
CA CYS A 160 -15.82 14.21 2.13
C CYS A 160 -15.97 13.32 0.88
N SER A 161 -16.26 12.02 1.07
CA SER A 161 -16.32 11.00 0.00
C SER A 161 -17.15 9.80 0.45
N SER A 162 -17.79 9.11 -0.50
CA SER A 162 -18.55 7.87 -0.28
C SER A 162 -17.67 6.62 -0.17
N GLU A 163 -16.47 6.68 -0.75
CA GLU A 163 -15.48 5.60 -0.75
C GLU A 163 -14.13 6.14 -0.27
N PRO A 164 -13.29 5.30 0.35
CA PRO A 164 -11.96 5.71 0.80
C PRO A 164 -11.13 6.20 -0.41
N THR A 165 -10.55 7.39 -0.28
CA THR A 165 -9.62 7.94 -1.28
C THR A 165 -8.19 7.48 -1.00
N ALA A 166 -7.29 7.59 -1.97
CA ALA A 166 -5.88 7.26 -1.79
C ALA A 166 -5.28 7.86 -0.50
N GLY A 167 -4.65 7.02 0.32
CA GLY A 167 -4.18 7.37 1.66
C GLY A 167 -5.14 6.95 2.79
N TYR A 168 -6.28 6.34 2.46
CA TYR A 168 -7.28 5.89 3.42
C TYR A 168 -7.87 4.52 3.03
N ALA A 169 -8.34 3.78 4.04
CA ALA A 169 -9.07 2.52 3.93
C ALA A 169 -10.35 2.52 4.81
N ASP A 170 -11.27 1.60 4.54
CA ASP A 170 -12.55 1.45 5.25
C ASP A 170 -12.51 0.46 6.44
N ASN A 171 -11.32 -0.07 6.73
CA ASN A 171 -11.05 -1.07 7.75
C ASN A 171 -9.89 -0.63 8.66
N ALA A 172 -9.76 -1.25 9.83
CA ALA A 172 -8.76 -0.92 10.85
C ALA A 172 -7.77 -2.07 11.05
N ASP A 173 -7.42 -2.72 9.95
CA ASP A 173 -6.85 -4.06 9.92
C ASP A 173 -5.33 -4.03 9.68
N ASP A 174 -4.70 -2.85 9.67
CA ASP A 174 -3.25 -2.71 9.51
C ASP A 174 -2.53 -2.48 10.84
N THR A 175 -1.65 -3.42 11.20
CA THR A 175 -0.81 -3.37 12.40
C THR A 175 0.55 -2.70 12.21
N ASP A 176 1.01 -2.51 10.97
CA ASP A 176 2.23 -1.75 10.60
C ASP A 176 2.05 -1.01 9.26
N ASP A 177 1.44 0.17 9.37
CA ASP A 177 1.12 1.16 8.32
C ASP A 177 2.36 1.83 7.68
N THR A 178 3.47 1.11 7.62
CA THR A 178 4.68 1.50 6.91
C THR A 178 5.14 0.45 5.90
N ILE A 179 4.46 -0.70 5.81
CA ILE A 179 4.83 -1.85 4.99
C ILE A 179 3.58 -2.42 4.32
N ALA A 180 3.53 -2.36 2.98
CA ALA A 180 2.42 -2.93 2.23
C ALA A 180 2.28 -4.44 2.45
N ASN A 181 1.16 -4.81 3.07
CA ASN A 181 0.72 -6.11 3.51
C ASN A 181 -0.32 -6.64 2.49
N ASN A 182 0.15 -7.21 1.38
CA ASN A 182 -0.69 -7.77 0.29
C ASN A 182 -1.53 -9.01 0.72
N GLY A 183 -2.01 -9.07 1.96
CA GLY A 183 -2.83 -10.16 2.49
C GLY A 183 -2.04 -11.44 2.69
N VAL A 184 -0.78 -11.39 3.15
CA VAL A 184 0.07 -12.59 3.38
C VAL A 184 0.63 -12.62 4.79
N GLU A 185 0.09 -13.52 5.61
CA GLU A 185 0.53 -13.69 7.00
C GLU A 185 1.92 -14.33 7.15
N ILE A 186 2.83 -13.69 7.89
CA ILE A 186 4.18 -14.21 8.13
C ILE A 186 4.27 -14.86 9.51
N SER A 187 4.10 -16.18 9.56
CA SER A 187 4.23 -16.90 10.84
C SER A 187 5.60 -16.69 11.55
N ASP A 188 5.54 -16.50 12.87
CA ASP A 188 6.64 -16.28 13.83
C ASP A 188 7.33 -14.89 13.76
N ASP A 189 6.64 -13.83 13.33
CA ASP A 189 7.15 -12.45 13.37
C ASP A 189 6.40 -11.49 14.32
N GLU A 190 5.35 -11.98 14.99
CA GLU A 190 4.51 -11.25 15.96
C GLU A 190 3.71 -10.07 15.35
N ILE A 191 3.50 -10.05 14.02
CA ILE A 191 2.74 -9.04 13.27
C ILE A 191 1.56 -9.74 12.58
N ASP A 192 0.41 -9.06 12.45
CA ASP A 192 -0.72 -9.50 11.62
C ASP A 192 -0.52 -8.87 10.24
N ASN A 193 0.07 -9.61 9.30
CA ASN A 193 0.46 -9.15 7.97
C ASN A 193 -0.60 -9.39 6.89
N ASP A 194 -1.75 -9.98 7.24
CA ASP A 194 -2.87 -10.11 6.29
C ASP A 194 -4.17 -9.44 6.74
N GLY A 195 -4.17 -8.86 7.94
CA GLY A 195 -5.24 -8.04 8.48
C GLY A 195 -6.47 -8.86 8.86
N ASP A 196 -6.33 -10.17 9.10
CA ASP A 196 -7.46 -11.01 9.48
C ASP A 196 -7.80 -10.96 10.99
N GLY A 197 -6.95 -10.28 11.78
CA GLY A 197 -7.10 -10.05 13.21
C GLY A 197 -6.48 -11.14 14.09
N GLU A 198 -5.84 -12.14 13.50
CA GLU A 198 -5.01 -13.12 14.18
C GLU A 198 -3.51 -12.78 13.98
N ILE A 199 -2.63 -13.35 14.81
CA ILE A 199 -1.18 -13.09 14.74
C ILE A 199 -0.49 -14.45 14.68
N ASP A 200 0.45 -14.59 13.75
CA ASP A 200 1.28 -15.77 13.49
C ASP A 200 0.48 -17.01 13.02
N GLU A 201 -0.60 -16.89 12.25
CA GLU A 201 -1.30 -18.04 11.64
C GLU A 201 -0.62 -18.64 10.40
N GLU A 202 -1.21 -19.73 9.87
CA GLU A 202 -0.74 -20.38 8.66
C GLU A 202 -1.03 -19.48 7.44
N ASN A 203 -0.02 -18.71 7.03
CA ASN A 203 0.25 -18.15 5.69
C ASN A 203 -0.92 -18.29 4.69
N SER A 204 -1.58 -17.19 4.33
CA SER A 204 -2.74 -17.13 3.40
C SER A 204 -2.45 -17.67 1.98
N VAL A 205 -1.18 -17.80 1.61
CA VAL A 205 -0.71 -18.58 0.45
C VAL A 205 -0.19 -19.94 0.93
N ASP A 206 -0.80 -21.01 0.40
CA ASP A 206 -0.48 -22.41 0.67
C ASP A 206 1.04 -22.64 0.84
N GLU A 207 1.46 -23.14 2.01
CA GLU A 207 2.84 -23.54 2.25
C GLU A 207 3.36 -24.44 1.11
N ASN A 208 4.51 -24.10 0.54
CA ASN A 208 5.14 -24.80 -0.59
C ASN A 208 4.44 -24.68 -1.96
N SER A 209 3.55 -23.72 -2.16
CA SER A 209 3.09 -23.38 -3.51
C SER A 209 4.18 -22.69 -4.33
N GLU A 210 4.15 -22.89 -5.65
CA GLU A 210 5.03 -22.18 -6.56
C GLU A 210 4.62 -20.71 -6.66
N HIS A 211 5.60 -19.80 -6.74
CA HIS A 211 5.29 -18.39 -6.94
C HIS A 211 4.61 -18.17 -8.31
N PRO A 212 3.43 -17.51 -8.36
CA PRO A 212 2.73 -17.18 -9.59
C PRO A 212 3.64 -16.43 -10.57
N GLY A 213 3.88 -17.02 -11.74
CA GLY A 213 4.69 -16.40 -12.79
C GLY A 213 6.21 -16.52 -12.61
N LEU A 214 6.71 -17.02 -11.47
CA LEU A 214 8.15 -17.28 -11.28
C LEU A 214 8.49 -18.77 -11.17
N GLY A 215 7.53 -19.68 -10.98
CA GLY A 215 7.77 -21.11 -10.77
C GLY A 215 8.63 -21.82 -11.84
N ASP A 216 8.56 -21.35 -13.09
CA ASP A 216 9.33 -21.86 -14.24
C ASP A 216 10.67 -21.11 -14.49
N THR A 217 11.04 -20.16 -13.62
CA THR A 217 12.27 -19.38 -13.77
C THR A 217 13.51 -20.26 -13.62
N ASP A 218 14.49 -20.08 -14.51
CA ASP A 218 15.75 -20.81 -14.45
C ASP A 218 16.54 -20.41 -13.19
N PRO A 219 16.74 -21.32 -12.21
CA PRO A 219 17.45 -21.00 -10.99
C PRO A 219 18.95 -20.74 -11.20
N SER A 220 19.51 -20.99 -12.38
CA SER A 220 20.91 -20.66 -12.71
C SER A 220 21.11 -19.21 -13.16
N ASP A 221 20.04 -18.49 -13.47
CA ASP A 221 20.08 -17.09 -13.90
C ASP A 221 20.29 -16.15 -12.70
N SER A 222 21.48 -15.56 -12.61
CA SER A 222 21.83 -14.63 -11.53
C SER A 222 21.15 -13.27 -11.66
N ASP A 223 20.82 -12.85 -12.89
CA ASP A 223 20.14 -11.57 -13.13
C ASP A 223 18.68 -11.69 -12.68
N ALA A 224 18.03 -12.81 -12.99
CA ALA A 224 16.70 -13.13 -12.49
C ALA A 224 16.67 -13.21 -10.95
N PHE A 225 17.68 -13.81 -10.31
CA PHE A 225 17.76 -13.84 -8.85
C PHE A 225 17.85 -12.44 -8.26
N THR A 226 18.73 -11.60 -8.80
CA THR A 226 18.93 -10.23 -8.32
C THR A 226 17.70 -9.34 -8.57
N GLN A 227 16.95 -9.61 -9.63
CA GLN A 227 15.74 -8.89 -9.97
C GLN A 227 14.57 -9.25 -9.05
N TYR A 228 14.35 -10.54 -8.81
CA TYR A 228 13.11 -11.03 -8.22
C TYR A 228 13.21 -11.40 -6.74
N VAL A 229 14.39 -11.72 -6.21
CA VAL A 229 14.54 -12.17 -4.82
C VAL A 229 15.17 -11.07 -3.98
N THR A 230 14.44 -10.60 -2.97
CA THR A 230 14.88 -9.51 -2.09
C THR A 230 15.50 -10.05 -0.79
N SER A 231 14.98 -11.15 -0.26
CA SER A 231 15.47 -11.76 0.98
C SER A 231 15.30 -13.27 0.98
N VAL A 232 16.25 -13.97 1.62
CA VAL A 232 16.17 -15.41 1.91
C VAL A 232 16.65 -15.64 3.33
N VAL A 233 15.74 -16.10 4.19
CA VAL A 233 16.03 -16.41 5.59
C VAL A 233 15.59 -17.82 5.94
N GLY A 234 16.17 -18.37 7.01
CA GLY A 234 15.81 -19.70 7.48
C GLY A 234 14.71 -19.61 8.53
N GLY A 235 13.66 -20.41 8.36
CA GLY A 235 12.56 -20.52 9.32
C GLY A 235 12.74 -21.67 10.31
N THR A 236 11.77 -21.79 11.22
CA THR A 236 11.61 -22.91 12.15
C THR A 236 11.17 -24.18 11.39
N ASN A 237 11.04 -25.32 12.08
CA ASN A 237 10.49 -26.57 11.51
C ASN A 237 11.15 -27.08 10.21
N GLY A 238 12.37 -26.64 9.92
CA GLY A 238 13.08 -27.03 8.70
C GLY A 238 12.66 -26.27 7.44
N SER A 239 11.99 -25.13 7.57
CA SER A 239 11.58 -24.26 6.45
C SER A 239 12.63 -23.21 6.10
N ILE A 240 12.41 -22.58 4.95
CA ILE A 240 13.01 -21.32 4.52
C ILE A 240 11.88 -20.33 4.20
N ILE A 241 12.17 -19.05 4.33
CA ILE A 241 11.26 -17.95 3.99
C ILE A 241 11.95 -17.11 2.92
N VAL A 242 11.22 -16.84 1.83
CA VAL A 242 11.70 -16.10 0.67
C VAL A 242 10.78 -14.90 0.46
N THR A 243 11.37 -13.72 0.35
CA THR A 243 10.66 -12.48 -0.01
C THR A 243 11.05 -12.11 -1.45
N TYR A 244 10.06 -11.77 -2.26
CA TYR A 244 10.25 -11.40 -3.66
C TYR A 244 10.13 -9.89 -3.88
N SER A 245 10.41 -9.44 -5.11
CA SER A 245 10.40 -8.02 -5.51
C SER A 245 9.00 -7.42 -5.60
N ASP A 246 7.97 -8.25 -5.69
CA ASP A 246 6.56 -7.87 -5.64
C ASP A 246 5.99 -7.89 -4.21
N ASN A 247 6.87 -7.92 -3.21
CA ASN A 247 6.57 -8.04 -1.78
C ASN A 247 5.89 -9.35 -1.36
N SER A 248 5.70 -10.31 -2.26
CA SER A 248 5.16 -11.61 -1.86
C SER A 248 6.17 -12.39 -1.01
N VAL A 249 5.65 -13.16 -0.05
CA VAL A 249 6.44 -13.98 0.88
C VAL A 249 6.02 -15.44 0.78
N TYR A 250 7.00 -16.34 0.59
CA TYR A 250 6.76 -17.77 0.48
C TYR A 250 7.56 -18.55 1.53
N ARG A 251 6.87 -19.48 2.18
CA ARG A 251 7.45 -20.47 3.08
C ARG A 251 7.61 -21.81 2.37
N TYR A 252 8.86 -22.30 2.31
CA TYR A 252 9.17 -23.62 1.75
C TYR A 252 9.69 -24.57 2.83
N THR A 253 8.96 -25.65 3.09
CA THR A 253 9.30 -26.75 4.00
C THR A 253 10.33 -27.68 3.36
N VAL A 254 11.62 -27.36 3.57
CA VAL A 254 12.74 -28.13 3.00
C VAL A 254 12.96 -29.46 3.73
N PHE A 255 12.77 -29.46 5.04
CA PHE A 255 12.88 -30.65 5.89
C PHE A 255 11.66 -30.76 6.80
N SER A 256 10.87 -31.83 6.68
CA SER A 256 9.77 -32.09 7.61
C SER A 256 10.30 -32.48 8.99
N VAL A 257 10.42 -31.52 9.89
CA VAL A 257 10.87 -31.69 11.29
C VAL A 257 10.14 -30.73 12.21
N THR A 258 9.98 -31.10 13.49
CA THR A 258 9.41 -30.20 14.51
C THR A 258 10.53 -29.67 15.39
N THR A 259 10.85 -28.38 15.27
CA THR A 259 11.91 -27.72 16.06
C THR A 259 11.89 -26.20 15.89
N ASP A 260 12.10 -25.50 17.00
CA ASP A 260 12.21 -24.03 17.03
C ASP A 260 13.62 -23.54 16.67
N VAL A 261 14.46 -24.42 16.12
CA VAL A 261 15.83 -24.08 15.71
C VAL A 261 15.75 -23.64 14.26
N LEU A 262 16.14 -22.39 13.99
CA LEU A 262 16.18 -21.87 12.63
C LEU A 262 17.06 -22.72 11.72
N THR A 263 16.54 -22.98 10.52
CA THR A 263 17.29 -23.56 9.42
C THR A 263 18.40 -22.61 8.98
N LEU A 264 19.55 -23.12 8.56
CA LEU A 264 20.57 -22.25 7.96
C LEU A 264 20.48 -22.33 6.45
N VAL A 265 20.26 -21.20 5.81
CA VAL A 265 20.19 -21.05 4.35
C VAL A 265 21.29 -20.12 3.87
N ALA A 266 21.71 -20.31 2.61
CA ALA A 266 22.53 -19.36 1.88
C ALA A 266 22.27 -19.53 0.37
N ASP A 267 22.21 -18.43 -0.36
CA ASP A 267 22.13 -18.41 -1.83
C ASP A 267 23.47 -18.77 -2.45
N TYR A 268 23.48 -19.61 -3.48
CA TYR A 268 24.71 -20.04 -4.13
C TYR A 268 25.06 -19.07 -5.26
N ASN A 269 26.04 -18.17 -5.02
CA ASN A 269 26.52 -17.20 -6.01
C ASN A 269 25.43 -16.26 -6.55
N ALA A 270 24.52 -15.78 -5.70
CA ALA A 270 23.40 -14.93 -6.14
C ALA A 270 22.60 -15.57 -7.30
N THR A 271 22.37 -16.88 -7.20
CA THR A 271 21.48 -17.63 -8.11
C THR A 271 20.30 -18.18 -7.32
N GLY A 272 19.26 -18.63 -8.01
CA GLY A 272 18.08 -19.26 -7.41
C GLY A 272 18.35 -20.62 -6.74
N TYR A 273 19.59 -21.09 -6.72
CA TYR A 273 20.00 -22.28 -5.97
C TYR A 273 20.30 -21.95 -4.51
N LEU A 274 19.44 -22.40 -3.61
CA LEU A 274 19.63 -22.30 -2.18
C LEU A 274 20.28 -23.54 -1.61
N VAL A 275 21.27 -23.34 -0.75
CA VAL A 275 21.90 -24.40 0.03
C VAL A 275 21.35 -24.34 1.45
N VAL A 276 20.60 -25.37 1.83
CA VAL A 276 19.83 -25.38 3.07
C VAL A 276 20.36 -26.47 4.01
N LEU A 277 20.88 -26.07 5.15
CA LEU A 277 21.41 -26.96 6.18
C LEU A 277 20.36 -27.19 7.27
N HIS A 278 20.02 -28.47 7.44
CA HIS A 278 19.03 -28.90 8.42
C HIS A 278 19.33 -28.39 9.85
N PRO A 279 18.29 -27.95 10.60
CA PRO A 279 18.44 -27.27 11.89
C PRO A 279 19.08 -28.12 13.01
N THR A 280 18.78 -29.41 13.10
CA THR A 280 19.34 -30.28 14.16
C THR A 280 20.21 -31.42 13.64
N SER A 281 19.97 -31.88 12.42
CA SER A 281 20.70 -32.96 11.78
C SER A 281 21.79 -32.43 10.84
N LYS A 282 22.45 -33.32 10.10
CA LYS A 282 23.51 -32.96 9.14
C LYS A 282 23.14 -33.47 7.77
N LYS A 283 21.94 -33.08 7.35
CA LYS A 283 21.48 -33.15 5.96
C LYS A 283 21.64 -31.77 5.37
N LEU A 284 22.17 -31.71 4.16
CA LEU A 284 22.18 -30.53 3.30
C LEU A 284 21.13 -30.75 2.22
N ALA A 285 20.45 -29.71 1.80
CA ALA A 285 19.56 -29.72 0.65
C ALA A 285 19.99 -28.66 -0.35
N LEU A 286 19.79 -28.97 -1.63
CA LEU A 286 19.82 -28.00 -2.73
C LEU A 286 18.37 -27.75 -3.12
N VAL A 287 17.95 -26.49 -3.12
CA VAL A 287 16.56 -26.08 -3.24
C VAL A 287 16.44 -24.98 -4.30
N ASN A 288 15.39 -25.02 -5.11
CA ASN A 288 15.02 -23.93 -6.00
C ASN A 288 14.26 -22.85 -5.21
N VAL A 289 14.71 -21.60 -5.28
CA VAL A 289 14.08 -20.47 -4.60
C VAL A 289 12.70 -20.14 -5.15
N TYR A 290 12.39 -20.41 -6.42
CA TYR A 290 11.15 -19.93 -7.07
C TYR A 290 9.95 -20.85 -6.90
N ASN A 291 10.19 -22.13 -6.58
CA ASN A 291 9.14 -23.14 -6.49
C ASN A 291 9.35 -24.14 -5.34
N GLY A 292 10.35 -23.92 -4.47
CA GLY A 292 10.63 -24.78 -3.32
C GLY A 292 11.13 -26.19 -3.65
N THR A 293 11.35 -26.53 -4.93
CA THR A 293 11.77 -27.87 -5.34
C THR A 293 13.08 -28.26 -4.69
N VAL A 294 13.12 -29.40 -4.02
CA VAL A 294 14.35 -29.95 -3.42
C VAL A 294 15.03 -30.91 -4.40
N PHE A 295 16.01 -30.41 -5.16
CA PHE A 295 16.77 -31.20 -6.14
C PHE A 295 17.50 -32.38 -5.52
N GLN A 296 18.23 -32.14 -4.43
CA GLN A 296 18.97 -33.20 -3.77
C GLN A 296 19.10 -32.96 -2.27
N ARG A 297 19.04 -34.05 -1.51
CA ARG A 297 19.43 -34.07 -0.09
C ARG A 297 20.68 -34.91 0.11
N LEU A 298 21.72 -34.32 0.68
CA LEU A 298 22.99 -34.97 0.99
C LEU A 298 23.14 -35.20 2.48
N ARG A 299 23.28 -36.47 2.91
CA ARG A 299 23.57 -36.81 4.30
C ARG A 299 25.06 -36.73 4.58
N LEU A 300 25.47 -35.75 5.39
CA LEU A 300 26.87 -35.47 5.68
C LEU A 300 27.45 -36.38 6.78
N THR A 301 26.65 -36.71 7.80
CA THR A 301 27.07 -37.59 8.89
C THR A 301 25.91 -38.40 9.50
N LYS A 302 26.23 -39.56 10.09
CA LYS A 302 25.26 -40.37 10.85
C LYS A 302 25.01 -39.86 12.28
N GLN A 303 25.94 -39.07 12.85
CA GLN A 303 25.85 -38.58 14.23
C GLN A 303 25.21 -37.19 14.32
N ALA A 304 24.28 -37.05 15.28
CA ALA A 304 23.71 -35.76 15.68
C ALA A 304 24.79 -34.86 16.31
N MET A 305 24.84 -33.60 15.85
CA MET A 305 25.79 -32.58 16.26
C MET A 305 25.03 -31.33 16.67
N GLN A 306 25.37 -30.76 17.83
CA GLN A 306 24.54 -29.73 18.48
C GLN A 306 24.72 -28.33 17.92
N ARG A 307 25.86 -28.05 17.28
CA ARG A 307 26.18 -26.72 16.75
C ARG A 307 26.71 -26.84 15.35
N HIS A 308 26.41 -25.87 14.51
CA HIS A 308 26.84 -25.87 13.13
C HIS A 308 26.87 -24.47 12.52
N SER A 309 27.53 -24.38 11.37
CA SER A 309 27.58 -23.19 10.53
C SER A 309 27.57 -23.63 9.07
N LEU A 310 26.96 -22.80 8.24
CA LEU A 310 27.00 -22.86 6.79
C LEU A 310 27.78 -21.63 6.29
N ARG A 311 28.76 -21.84 5.41
CA ARG A 311 29.54 -20.77 4.77
C ARG A 311 29.77 -21.14 3.31
N LEU A 312 29.56 -20.18 2.43
CA LEU A 312 29.95 -20.27 1.02
C LEU A 312 31.28 -19.54 0.85
N PHE A 313 32.19 -20.13 0.09
CA PHE A 313 33.47 -19.51 -0.23
C PHE A 313 34.11 -20.19 -1.43
N ASP A 314 34.68 -19.43 -2.35
CA ASP A 314 35.52 -19.97 -3.41
C ASP A 314 36.87 -20.45 -2.85
N LEU A 315 37.03 -21.77 -2.69
CA LEU A 315 38.31 -22.37 -2.29
C LEU A 315 39.21 -22.68 -3.49
N ARG A 316 38.69 -22.52 -4.71
CA ARG A 316 39.30 -22.95 -5.95
C ARG A 316 39.79 -21.73 -6.72
N THR A 317 40.08 -21.93 -7.99
CA THR A 317 40.53 -20.87 -8.91
C THR A 317 39.75 -20.92 -10.22
N ASP A 318 38.70 -21.74 -10.25
CA ASP A 318 37.81 -22.00 -11.38
C ASP A 318 36.43 -21.38 -11.12
N ASP A 319 36.36 -20.36 -10.24
CA ASP A 319 35.16 -19.60 -9.86
C ASP A 319 34.01 -20.45 -9.30
N VAL A 320 34.30 -21.68 -8.87
CA VAL A 320 33.29 -22.55 -8.24
C VAL A 320 33.24 -22.30 -6.73
N THR A 321 32.06 -21.94 -6.25
CA THR A 321 31.83 -21.73 -4.83
C THR A 321 31.69 -23.05 -4.07
N ASP A 322 32.41 -23.18 -2.96
CA ASP A 322 32.32 -24.36 -2.12
C ASP A 322 31.47 -24.09 -0.88
N VAL A 323 30.66 -25.10 -0.53
CA VAL A 323 29.86 -25.09 0.70
C VAL A 323 30.68 -25.70 1.83
N ILE A 324 30.98 -24.88 2.82
CA ILE A 324 31.80 -25.24 3.97
C ILE A 324 30.91 -25.37 5.20
N ILE A 325 30.85 -26.59 5.72
CA ILE A 325 30.01 -26.92 6.87
C ILE A 325 30.89 -27.31 8.03
N VAL A 326 30.80 -26.52 9.09
CA VAL A 326 31.46 -26.84 10.36
C VAL A 326 30.39 -27.27 11.34
N SER A 327 30.61 -28.38 12.04
CA SER A 327 29.73 -28.83 13.11
C SER A 327 30.52 -29.27 14.32
N SER A 328 29.95 -29.09 15.52
CA SER A 328 30.60 -29.51 16.76
C SER A 328 29.64 -30.11 17.77
N ARG A 329 30.19 -31.03 18.58
CA ARG A 329 29.56 -31.58 19.79
C ARG A 329 30.65 -31.85 20.80
N ALA A 330 30.55 -31.24 21.98
CA ALA A 330 31.59 -31.29 23.02
C ALA A 330 33.00 -30.93 22.47
N LYS A 331 33.96 -31.86 22.54
CA LYS A 331 35.35 -31.69 22.06
C LYS A 331 35.58 -32.32 20.67
N VAL A 332 34.51 -32.60 19.93
CA VAL A 332 34.56 -33.14 18.57
C VAL A 332 34.03 -32.10 17.60
N ALA A 333 34.79 -31.85 16.55
CA ALA A 333 34.39 -31.02 15.42
C ALA A 333 34.49 -31.81 14.12
N ARG A 334 33.63 -31.47 13.17
CA ARG A 334 33.70 -31.94 11.79
C ARG A 334 33.67 -30.75 10.86
N VAL A 335 34.60 -30.71 9.92
CA VAL A 335 34.63 -29.75 8.81
C VAL A 335 34.41 -30.53 7.53
N MET A 336 33.51 -30.07 6.69
CA MET A 336 33.11 -30.73 5.44
C MET A 336 33.14 -29.70 4.33
N ILE A 337 33.65 -30.10 3.17
CA ILE A 337 33.59 -29.35 1.93
C ILE A 337 32.61 -30.07 1.02
N VAL A 338 31.58 -29.36 0.58
CA VAL A 338 30.58 -29.87 -0.35
C VAL A 338 30.59 -28.98 -1.59
N GLN A 339 30.64 -29.61 -2.75
CA GLN A 339 30.52 -28.95 -4.04
C GLN A 339 29.05 -28.95 -4.47
N VAL A 340 28.60 -27.83 -5.04
CA VAL A 340 27.33 -27.72 -5.76
C VAL A 340 27.63 -27.74 -7.26
N ASP A 341 26.89 -28.54 -8.01
CA ASP A 341 26.89 -28.54 -9.47
C ASP A 341 25.49 -28.12 -9.94
N GLN A 342 25.39 -26.92 -10.52
CA GLN A 342 24.13 -26.34 -10.99
C GLN A 342 23.65 -27.00 -12.28
N THR A 343 24.53 -27.55 -13.10
CA THR A 343 24.15 -28.20 -14.37
C THR A 343 23.54 -29.57 -14.12
N SER A 344 24.05 -30.30 -13.13
CA SER A 344 23.50 -31.61 -12.73
C SER A 344 22.58 -31.57 -11.53
N GLU A 345 22.37 -30.38 -10.94
CA GLU A 345 21.55 -30.15 -9.74
C GLU A 345 21.97 -31.05 -8.57
N THR A 346 23.28 -31.25 -8.39
CA THR A 346 23.82 -32.18 -7.39
C THR A 346 24.72 -31.54 -6.34
N LEU A 347 24.75 -32.18 -5.17
CA LEU A 347 25.61 -31.92 -4.02
C LEU A 347 26.59 -33.09 -3.85
N THR A 348 27.89 -32.80 -3.93
CA THR A 348 28.94 -33.80 -3.76
C THR A 348 29.80 -33.50 -2.54
N LEU A 349 29.88 -34.44 -1.59
CA LEU A 349 30.81 -34.33 -0.48
C LEU A 349 32.24 -34.57 -0.98
N VAL A 350 33.03 -33.50 -1.05
CA VAL A 350 34.42 -33.53 -1.55
C VAL A 350 35.35 -34.11 -0.49
N ASP A 351 35.32 -33.54 0.71
CA ASP A 351 36.15 -34.03 1.82
C ASP A 351 35.50 -33.74 3.19
N ARG A 352 35.96 -34.49 4.20
CA ARG A 352 35.58 -34.29 5.59
C ARG A 352 36.75 -34.57 6.53
N LEU A 353 36.93 -33.68 7.50
CA LEU A 353 37.93 -33.83 8.55
C LEU A 353 37.26 -33.88 9.93
N ARG A 354 37.65 -34.89 10.72
CA ARG A 354 37.23 -35.01 12.12
C ARG A 354 38.36 -34.52 13.04
N LEU A 355 38.06 -33.52 13.86
CA LEU A 355 38.97 -32.96 14.84
C LEU A 355 38.51 -33.33 16.25
N VAL A 356 39.46 -33.74 17.10
CA VAL A 356 39.19 -34.13 18.48
C VAL A 356 40.14 -33.38 19.43
N GLY A 357 39.62 -33.02 20.61
CA GLY A 357 40.43 -32.58 21.75
C GLY A 357 40.18 -31.15 22.18
N ARG A 358 39.66 -30.28 21.29
CA ARG A 358 39.36 -28.88 21.62
C ARG A 358 37.91 -28.54 21.27
N LYS A 359 37.25 -27.78 22.15
CA LYS A 359 35.90 -27.23 21.88
C LYS A 359 36.02 -26.12 20.83
N ILE A 360 35.08 -26.06 19.89
CA ILE A 360 34.97 -25.00 18.88
C ILE A 360 33.56 -24.39 18.85
N VAL A 361 33.45 -23.17 18.31
CA VAL A 361 32.18 -22.48 18.04
C VAL A 361 32.03 -22.37 16.51
N PRO A 362 31.24 -23.24 15.86
CA PRO A 362 31.11 -23.27 14.40
C PRO A 362 30.73 -21.92 13.77
N GLN A 363 29.85 -21.15 14.41
CA GLN A 363 29.40 -19.84 13.94
C GLN A 363 30.53 -18.81 13.79
N ARG A 364 31.67 -19.03 14.46
CA ARG A 364 32.87 -18.18 14.37
C ARG A 364 33.92 -18.71 13.39
N THR A 365 33.55 -19.67 12.55
CA THR A 365 34.39 -20.12 11.44
C THR A 365 34.64 -18.96 10.49
N SER A 366 35.90 -18.73 10.14
CA SER A 366 36.25 -17.87 9.02
C SER A 366 36.89 -18.68 7.91
N VAL A 367 36.58 -18.32 6.69
CA VAL A 367 37.17 -18.90 5.49
C VAL A 367 37.87 -17.76 4.74
N SER A 368 39.06 -18.06 4.24
CA SER A 368 39.85 -17.19 3.37
C SER A 368 40.57 -18.08 2.36
N ALA A 369 41.28 -17.52 1.37
CA ALA A 369 42.04 -18.24 0.34
C ALA A 369 42.66 -19.57 0.84
N LYS A 370 41.98 -20.69 0.55
CA LYS A 370 42.34 -22.07 0.92
C LYS A 370 42.60 -22.34 2.41
N LYS A 371 42.04 -21.53 3.30
CA LYS A 371 42.26 -21.60 4.75
C LYS A 371 40.94 -21.50 5.51
N ILE A 372 40.70 -22.46 6.39
CA ILE A 372 39.53 -22.49 7.28
C ILE A 372 40.04 -22.36 8.72
N THR A 373 39.59 -21.31 9.41
CA THR A 373 40.01 -21.01 10.78
C THR A 373 38.88 -21.28 11.76
N LEU A 374 39.11 -22.20 12.70
CA LEU A 374 38.13 -22.57 13.73
C LEU A 374 38.48 -21.91 15.06
N LYS A 375 37.49 -21.28 15.69
CA LYS A 375 37.68 -20.49 16.92
C LYS A 375 36.95 -21.07 18.13
N ARG A 376 37.48 -20.78 19.32
CA ARG A 376 36.80 -20.91 20.62
C ARG A 376 36.82 -19.54 21.27
N LYS A 377 35.64 -18.96 21.50
CA LYS A 377 35.51 -17.53 21.81
C LYS A 377 36.24 -16.72 20.72
N ASN A 378 37.20 -15.89 21.08
CA ASN A 378 37.97 -15.07 20.13
C ASN A 378 39.34 -15.68 19.76
N LYS A 379 39.68 -16.88 20.25
CA LYS A 379 40.99 -17.51 19.99
C LYS A 379 40.89 -18.54 18.88
N VAL A 380 41.85 -18.51 17.97
CA VAL A 380 42.04 -19.56 16.94
C VAL A 380 42.48 -20.86 17.62
N VAL A 381 41.82 -21.96 17.27
CA VAL A 381 42.02 -23.28 17.86
C VAL A 381 42.64 -24.25 16.86
N TYR A 382 42.13 -24.21 15.63
CA TYR A 382 42.62 -24.97 14.49
C TYR A 382 42.71 -24.06 13.28
N THR A 383 43.75 -24.28 12.50
CA THR A 383 43.90 -23.73 11.15
C THR A 383 43.95 -24.92 10.21
N LEU A 384 42.98 -25.01 9.31
CA LEU A 384 42.95 -26.02 8.27
C LEU A 384 43.38 -25.37 6.95
N ARG A 385 44.19 -26.08 6.17
CA ARG A 385 44.47 -25.73 4.78
C ARG A 385 43.78 -26.71 3.85
N VAL A 386 43.34 -26.18 2.71
CA VAL A 386 42.83 -26.96 1.60
C VAL A 386 43.97 -27.15 0.61
N ASN A 387 44.38 -28.39 0.37
CA ASN A 387 45.47 -28.67 -0.57
C ASN A 387 45.00 -28.54 -2.03
N LYS A 388 45.89 -28.74 -2.99
CA LYS A 388 45.57 -28.65 -4.43
C LYS A 388 44.55 -29.67 -4.94
N PHE A 389 44.24 -30.68 -4.14
CA PHE A 389 43.22 -31.71 -4.41
C PHE A 389 41.97 -31.48 -3.56
N TYR A 390 41.82 -30.29 -2.97
CA TYR A 390 40.69 -29.91 -2.13
C TYR A 390 40.49 -30.75 -0.86
N ASN A 391 41.54 -31.48 -0.45
CA ASN A 391 41.53 -32.21 0.81
C ASN A 391 41.93 -31.27 1.97
N LEU A 392 41.24 -31.43 3.08
CA LEU A 392 41.44 -30.74 4.35
C LEU A 392 42.66 -31.32 5.06
N VAL A 393 43.63 -30.46 5.32
CA VAL A 393 44.85 -30.79 6.08
C VAL A 393 44.89 -29.92 7.34
N GLN A 394 45.01 -30.57 8.50
CA GLN A 394 45.22 -29.88 9.77
C GLN A 394 46.68 -29.43 9.89
N GLN A 395 46.90 -28.17 10.26
CA GLN A 395 48.23 -27.67 10.66
C GLN A 395 48.51 -27.88 12.14
#